data_AF-A0A8S4QWB7-F1
#
_entry.id   AF-A0A8S4QWB7-F1
#
_cell.length_a   1.000
_cell.length_b   1.000
_cell.length_c   1.000
_cell.angle_alpha   90.00
_cell.angle_beta   90.00
_cell.angle_gamma   90.00
#
_symmetry.space_group_name_H-M   'P 1'
#
loop_
_entity.id
_entity.type
_entity.pdbx_description
1 polymer ?
#
loop_
_entity_poly.entity_id
_entity_poly.type
_entity_poly.pdbx_seq_one_letter_code
_entity_poly.pdbx_strand_id
1 'polypeptide(L)'
;MEDKLFGGVNMTNLPKVTIRDLAESGVHFGHKVSRWNAKMAPYIYGVHQQNRIHIIDLRKTLPLLEAAMKALYDVASQDGRILFVGTKFQALDIVASEAVRCGQYYVNDRWLGGMLTNWNTVSSSIKTLIQYEKILNDEDSILTKKELGNIEKKRKKLDKELGGIREMGAVPDILFIIDTNKEHIAVKEAKKLGIPVVGVLDTNSDPDDIAYPISGNDDSRKSIELYCKLAADSILAGIESSLTRSRVKDDELIQEKEGGIVQTKKKRMKDETEREKALEECDGDIKKAVDRLRTIGFAKADKKSDRVASDGLIAMCLAKNYGVLVKVNCETDFVARNEKFIALVSNLASIACQERCTSLDELKNAKYEDVGTVQEAIISGTSVLGEKLELSNLCYLETKDGIIAGYVHGDMHGLGKIGALVALQSSGDKQEIGKQIAMHVVAMKPEALSIDDLDQEKLNNERSIIEEQVKSLNKPEEVAKKIVDGRMAKYYEEVVLLEQKFIKDDKMKIADFIESSAVKLANYKLLTLDGANK
;
A
#
# COMPACT_ATOMS: atom_id res chain seq x y z
N MET A 1 -13.37 33.89 22.46
CA MET A 1 -14.51 34.33 21.62
C MET A 1 -14.29 33.83 20.18
N GLU A 2 -13.80 32.60 20.03
CA GLU A 2 -13.25 32.10 18.75
C GLU A 2 -14.10 30.97 18.14
N ASP A 3 -14.92 30.28 18.95
CA ASP A 3 -15.76 29.13 18.53
C ASP A 3 -16.94 29.46 17.58
N LYS A 4 -17.01 30.68 17.00
CA LYS A 4 -18.13 31.11 16.14
C LYS A 4 -17.79 31.33 14.67
N LEU A 5 -16.55 31.09 14.24
CA LEU A 5 -16.15 31.26 12.82
C LEU A 5 -15.98 29.96 12.03
N PHE A 6 -15.94 28.80 12.70
CA PHE A 6 -15.81 27.50 12.04
C PHE A 6 -16.93 26.56 12.49
N GLY A 7 -17.90 26.31 11.61
CA GLY A 7 -19.06 25.49 11.95
C GLY A 7 -18.68 24.06 12.34
N GLY A 8 -18.90 23.71 13.61
CA GLY A 8 -19.11 22.34 14.08
C GLY A 8 -17.96 21.33 13.97
N VAL A 9 -16.74 21.73 13.61
CA VAL A 9 -15.59 20.81 13.50
C VAL A 9 -14.72 20.90 14.76
N ASN A 10 -14.41 19.75 15.36
CA ASN A 10 -13.43 19.64 16.45
C ASN A 10 -12.04 20.04 15.93
N MET A 11 -11.61 21.27 16.23
CA MET A 11 -10.27 21.80 15.90
C MET A 11 -9.12 21.09 16.65
N THR A 12 -9.40 20.02 17.39
CA THR A 12 -8.45 19.30 18.25
C THR A 12 -7.45 18.43 17.48
N ASN A 13 -7.79 18.02 16.24
CA ASN A 13 -7.04 17.04 15.47
C ASN A 13 -6.15 17.65 14.37
N LEU A 14 -6.20 18.97 14.14
CA LEU A 14 -5.30 19.63 13.21
C LEU A 14 -3.94 19.95 13.88
N PRO A 15 -2.82 19.88 13.13
CA PRO A 15 -1.50 20.19 13.68
C PRO A 15 -1.44 21.67 14.10
N LYS A 16 -1.05 21.90 15.35
CA LYS A 16 -0.93 23.26 15.91
C LYS A 16 0.34 23.92 15.39
N VAL A 17 0.19 25.13 14.85
CA VAL A 17 1.30 25.98 14.37
C VAL A 17 1.10 27.40 14.91
N THR A 18 2.19 28.08 15.25
CA THR A 18 2.16 29.44 15.79
C THR A 18 2.88 30.43 14.87
N ILE A 19 2.65 31.72 15.09
CA ILE A 19 3.39 32.79 14.41
C ILE A 19 4.92 32.67 14.64
N ARG A 20 5.35 32.11 15.77
CA ARG A 20 6.78 31.84 16.04
C ARG A 20 7.34 30.80 15.08
N ASP A 21 6.65 29.67 14.91
CA ASP A 21 7.11 28.59 14.03
C ASP A 21 7.20 29.06 12.57
N LEU A 22 6.21 29.86 12.12
CA LEU A 22 6.23 30.52 10.81
C LEU A 22 7.42 31.49 10.67
N ALA A 23 7.74 32.25 11.72
CA ALA A 23 8.87 33.16 11.72
C ALA A 23 10.21 32.41 11.65
N GLU A 24 10.39 31.36 12.47
CA GLU A 24 11.62 30.56 12.57
C GLU A 24 11.91 29.74 11.31
N SER A 25 10.87 29.27 10.60
CA SER A 25 11.00 28.63 9.29
C SER A 25 11.24 29.62 8.13
N GLY A 26 11.09 30.93 8.36
CA GLY A 26 11.36 31.97 7.36
C GLY A 26 10.19 32.27 6.40
N VAL A 27 8.95 31.94 6.80
CA VAL A 27 7.72 32.14 6.01
C VAL A 27 7.46 33.62 5.66
N HIS A 28 7.95 34.53 6.51
CA HIS A 28 7.72 35.97 6.38
C HIS A 28 8.59 36.67 5.32
N PHE A 29 9.64 36.03 4.79
CA PHE A 29 10.51 36.64 3.79
C PHE A 29 9.93 36.51 2.39
N GLY A 30 9.39 37.61 1.85
CA GLY A 30 8.94 37.64 0.46
C GLY A 30 10.03 38.06 -0.53
N HIS A 31 9.63 38.11 -1.80
CA HIS A 31 10.43 38.58 -2.92
C HIS A 31 10.85 40.06 -2.85
N LYS A 32 11.79 40.45 -3.74
CA LYS A 32 12.23 41.84 -3.93
C LYS A 32 11.08 42.74 -4.38
N VAL A 33 11.04 43.98 -3.89
CA VAL A 33 10.00 44.99 -4.19
C VAL A 33 9.80 45.23 -5.70
N SER A 34 10.83 45.02 -6.53
CA SER A 34 10.74 45.16 -7.99
C SER A 34 10.06 43.98 -8.70
N ARG A 35 9.64 42.93 -7.99
CA ARG A 35 9.04 41.70 -8.54
C ARG A 35 7.66 41.38 -7.96
N TRP A 36 7.10 42.25 -7.12
CA TRP A 36 5.83 42.01 -6.45
C TRP A 36 4.62 42.13 -7.38
N ASN A 37 3.52 41.46 -7.01
CA ASN A 37 2.19 41.64 -7.59
C ASN A 37 1.40 42.58 -6.68
N ALA A 38 0.79 43.63 -7.24
CA ALA A 38 0.00 44.59 -6.48
C ALA A 38 -1.19 43.96 -5.73
N LYS A 39 -1.73 42.84 -6.22
CA LYS A 39 -2.77 42.07 -5.52
C LYS A 39 -2.31 41.47 -4.19
N MET A 40 -1.00 41.29 -3.98
CA MET A 40 -0.45 40.81 -2.73
C MET A 40 -0.30 41.90 -1.66
N ALA A 41 -0.59 43.18 -1.97
CA ALA A 41 -0.57 44.27 -1.01
C ALA A 41 -1.30 44.00 0.33
N PRO A 42 -2.48 43.34 0.36
CA PRO A 42 -3.16 43.01 1.61
C PRO A 42 -2.37 42.05 2.51
N TYR A 43 -1.48 41.22 1.96
CA TYR A 43 -0.72 40.21 2.71
C TYR A 43 0.68 40.68 3.13
N ILE A 44 1.07 41.91 2.77
CA ILE A 44 2.40 42.46 3.03
C ILE A 44 2.35 43.36 4.28
N TYR A 45 3.20 43.06 5.25
CA TYR A 45 3.41 43.87 6.45
C TYR A 45 4.27 45.11 6.15
N GLY A 46 5.28 44.97 5.29
CA GLY A 46 6.21 46.06 4.97
C GLY A 46 7.36 45.66 4.05
N VAL A 47 8.47 46.39 4.15
CA VAL A 47 9.69 46.17 3.35
C VAL A 47 10.92 46.21 4.25
N HIS A 48 11.78 45.19 4.14
CA HIS A 48 13.10 45.19 4.79
C HIS A 48 14.02 46.17 4.06
N GLN A 49 14.28 47.33 4.66
CA GLN A 49 14.88 48.48 3.98
C GLN A 49 16.25 48.18 3.35
N GLN A 50 17.12 47.46 4.06
CA GLN A 50 18.48 47.13 3.61
C GLN A 50 18.49 46.16 2.41
N ASN A 51 17.64 45.14 2.44
CA ASN A 51 17.63 44.06 1.43
C ASN A 51 16.61 44.29 0.31
N ARG A 52 15.74 45.30 0.45
CA ARG A 52 14.67 45.66 -0.49
C ARG A 52 13.75 44.47 -0.85
N ILE A 53 13.47 43.63 0.14
CA ILE A 53 12.49 42.53 0.08
C ILE A 53 11.23 42.89 0.86
N HIS A 54 10.08 42.35 0.44
CA HIS A 54 8.85 42.46 1.20
C HIS A 54 8.86 41.54 2.42
N ILE A 55 8.15 41.96 3.47
CA ILE A 55 7.85 41.14 4.65
C ILE A 55 6.36 40.80 4.61
N ILE A 56 6.05 39.50 4.62
CA ILE A 56 4.69 38.97 4.61
C ILE A 56 4.11 39.02 6.03
N ASP A 57 2.84 39.42 6.16
CA ASP A 57 2.15 39.54 7.44
C ASP A 57 1.70 38.17 7.97
N LEU A 58 2.51 37.59 8.86
CA LEU A 58 2.23 36.28 9.47
C LEU A 58 0.90 36.20 10.23
N ARG A 59 0.34 37.34 10.67
CA ARG A 59 -0.98 37.41 11.32
C ARG A 59 -2.11 37.10 10.32
N LYS A 60 -1.84 37.23 9.02
CA LYS A 60 -2.73 36.82 7.92
C LYS A 60 -2.37 35.45 7.39
N THR A 61 -1.08 35.11 7.33
CA THR A 61 -0.62 33.76 6.97
C THR A 61 -1.22 32.68 7.86
N LEU A 62 -1.23 32.86 9.19
CA LEU A 62 -1.67 31.82 10.12
C LEU A 62 -3.12 31.35 9.88
N PRO A 63 -4.17 32.21 9.91
CA PRO A 63 -5.54 31.76 9.69
C PRO A 63 -5.78 31.23 8.26
N LEU A 64 -5.02 31.72 7.28
CA LEU A 64 -5.06 31.19 5.90
C LEU A 64 -4.48 29.77 5.81
N LEU A 65 -3.36 29.54 6.51
CA LEU A 65 -2.73 28.23 6.63
C LEU A 65 -3.64 27.24 7.36
N GLU A 66 -4.28 27.64 8.46
CA GLU A 66 -5.26 26.82 9.18
C GLU A 66 -6.46 26.43 8.29
N ALA A 67 -7.01 27.38 7.52
CA ALA A 67 -8.08 27.12 6.58
C ALA A 67 -7.66 26.16 5.44
N ALA A 68 -6.44 26.30 4.93
CA ALA A 68 -5.86 25.39 3.95
C ALA A 68 -5.64 23.98 4.51
N MET A 69 -5.08 23.85 5.72
CA MET A 69 -4.89 22.57 6.40
C MET A 69 -6.22 21.87 6.68
N LYS A 70 -7.24 22.63 7.09
CA LYS A 70 -8.60 22.14 7.22
C LYS A 70 -9.17 21.63 5.89
N ALA A 71 -8.98 22.34 4.78
CA ALA A 71 -9.46 21.88 3.46
C ALA A 71 -8.82 20.55 3.03
N LEU A 72 -7.52 20.36 3.29
CA LEU A 72 -6.81 19.11 3.04
C LEU A 72 -7.31 17.97 3.94
N TYR A 73 -7.51 18.25 5.23
CA TYR A 73 -8.14 17.31 6.18
C TYR A 73 -9.55 16.91 5.73
N ASP A 74 -10.39 17.88 5.35
CA ASP A 74 -11.79 17.65 4.99
C ASP A 74 -11.88 16.75 3.73
N VAL A 75 -11.03 16.97 2.72
CA VAL A 75 -10.92 16.11 1.53
C VAL A 75 -10.40 14.71 1.88
N ALA A 76 -9.33 14.62 2.69
CA ALA A 76 -8.78 13.34 3.14
C ALA A 76 -9.78 12.52 3.97
N SER A 77 -10.62 13.18 4.77
CA SER A 77 -11.69 12.55 5.58
C SER A 77 -12.89 12.04 4.78
N GLN A 78 -12.87 12.26 3.46
CA GLN A 78 -13.87 11.81 2.48
C GLN A 78 -13.23 10.89 1.42
N ASP A 79 -12.05 10.33 1.72
CA ASP A 79 -11.24 9.46 0.85
C ASP A 79 -10.88 10.11 -0.50
N GLY A 80 -10.84 11.45 -0.51
CA GLY A 80 -10.49 12.26 -1.67
C GLY A 80 -9.00 12.25 -1.96
N ARG A 81 -8.66 12.39 -3.25
CA ARG A 81 -7.28 12.36 -3.75
C ARG A 81 -6.66 13.74 -3.70
N ILE A 82 -5.49 13.81 -3.11
CA ILE A 82 -4.71 15.03 -2.93
C ILE A 82 -3.45 14.90 -3.77
N LEU A 83 -3.20 15.90 -4.62
CA LEU A 83 -2.00 15.95 -5.45
C LEU A 83 -1.10 17.10 -4.99
N PHE A 84 0.05 16.75 -4.45
CA PHE A 84 1.11 17.69 -4.11
C PHE A 84 1.86 18.09 -5.39
N VAL A 85 2.14 19.38 -5.57
CA VAL A 85 2.84 19.89 -6.76
C VAL A 85 3.93 20.87 -6.34
N GLY A 86 5.15 20.65 -6.83
CA GLY A 86 6.25 21.58 -6.64
C GLY A 86 7.50 21.16 -7.40
N THR A 87 7.73 21.77 -8.57
CA THR A 87 8.85 21.45 -9.49
C THR A 87 10.06 22.39 -9.33
N LYS A 88 10.04 23.21 -8.28
CA LYS A 88 11.17 24.06 -7.88
C LYS A 88 12.21 23.23 -7.13
N PHE A 89 13.50 23.47 -7.40
CA PHE A 89 14.60 22.65 -6.89
C PHE A 89 14.58 22.45 -5.36
N GLN A 90 14.19 23.48 -4.61
CA GLN A 90 14.09 23.41 -3.14
C GLN A 90 12.97 22.52 -2.62
N ALA A 91 11.97 22.20 -3.45
CA ALA A 91 10.76 21.45 -3.10
C ALA A 91 10.75 19.98 -3.56
N LEU A 92 11.57 19.60 -4.56
CA LEU A 92 11.45 18.34 -5.31
C LEU A 92 11.31 17.10 -4.42
N ASP A 93 12.20 16.96 -3.43
CA ASP A 93 12.30 15.81 -2.55
C ASP A 93 11.35 15.91 -1.35
N ILE A 94 11.11 17.12 -0.83
CA ILE A 94 10.13 17.38 0.24
C ILE A 94 8.71 17.03 -0.23
N VAL A 95 8.30 17.50 -1.41
CA VAL A 95 6.98 17.26 -1.99
C VAL A 95 6.75 15.75 -2.21
N ALA A 96 7.75 15.04 -2.72
CA ALA A 96 7.64 13.60 -2.94
C ALA A 96 7.60 12.80 -1.61
N SER A 97 8.50 13.11 -0.68
CA SER A 97 8.59 12.38 0.60
C SER A 97 7.37 12.57 1.48
N GLU A 98 6.85 13.79 1.62
CA GLU A 98 5.67 14.07 2.44
C GLU A 98 4.38 13.52 1.81
N ALA A 99 4.23 13.59 0.48
CA ALA A 99 3.09 12.97 -0.21
C ALA A 99 3.08 11.44 -0.03
N VAL A 100 4.23 10.78 -0.21
CA VAL A 100 4.37 9.34 0.04
C VAL A 100 4.10 9.00 1.50
N ARG A 101 4.57 9.82 2.46
CA ARG A 101 4.33 9.62 3.89
C ARG A 101 2.85 9.61 4.26
N CYS A 102 2.02 10.44 3.62
CA CYS A 102 0.58 10.45 3.83
C CYS A 102 -0.22 9.60 2.83
N GLY A 103 0.43 8.76 2.01
CA GLY A 103 -0.24 7.88 1.04
C GLY A 103 -0.91 8.61 -0.13
N GLN A 104 -0.48 9.84 -0.43
CA GLN A 104 -1.03 10.70 -1.48
C GLN A 104 -0.04 10.87 -2.64
N TYR A 105 -0.49 11.58 -3.67
CA TYR A 105 0.19 11.66 -4.97
C TYR A 105 1.02 12.93 -5.10
N TYR A 106 2.01 12.91 -6.01
CA TYR A 106 2.87 14.07 -6.24
C TYR A 106 3.29 14.27 -7.71
N VAL A 107 3.51 15.53 -8.09
CA VAL A 107 4.30 15.94 -9.27
C VAL A 107 5.43 16.84 -8.81
N ASN A 108 6.65 16.34 -8.85
CA ASN A 108 7.83 17.04 -8.35
C ASN A 108 8.89 17.38 -9.41
N ASP A 109 8.89 16.80 -10.62
CA ASP A 109 9.92 17.14 -11.62
C ASP A 109 9.46 18.20 -12.64
N ARG A 110 8.30 17.98 -13.26
CA ARG A 110 7.75 18.88 -14.27
C ARG A 110 6.25 18.67 -14.47
N TRP A 111 5.48 19.75 -14.44
CA TRP A 111 4.11 19.73 -14.94
C TRP A 111 4.08 19.63 -16.48
N LEU A 112 3.42 18.59 -17.01
CA LEU A 112 3.13 18.45 -18.43
C LEU A 112 1.76 19.07 -18.73
N GLY A 113 1.69 19.98 -19.70
CA GLY A 113 0.42 20.59 -20.10
C GLY A 113 -0.57 19.54 -20.60
N GLY A 114 -1.77 19.53 -20.02
CA GLY A 114 -2.77 18.47 -20.22
C GLY A 114 -2.79 17.41 -19.11
N MET A 115 -1.99 17.55 -18.05
CA MET A 115 -1.89 16.58 -16.95
C MET A 115 -3.23 16.26 -16.30
N LEU A 116 -4.14 17.23 -16.20
CA LEU A 116 -5.50 17.01 -15.66
C LEU A 116 -6.53 17.06 -16.78
N THR A 117 -6.41 18.05 -17.67
CA THR A 117 -7.40 18.32 -18.72
C THR A 117 -7.39 17.32 -19.87
N ASN A 118 -6.36 16.48 -19.97
CA ASN A 118 -6.28 15.36 -20.90
C ASN A 118 -5.88 14.04 -20.19
N TRP A 119 -6.55 13.75 -19.07
CA TRP A 119 -6.29 12.59 -18.22
C TRP A 119 -6.21 11.25 -18.98
N ASN A 120 -7.01 11.04 -20.03
CA ASN A 120 -7.00 9.81 -20.81
C ASN A 120 -5.66 9.54 -21.51
N THR A 121 -4.99 10.59 -22.02
CA THR A 121 -3.63 10.46 -22.58
C THR A 121 -2.60 10.22 -21.48
N VAL A 122 -2.70 10.93 -20.36
CA VAL A 122 -1.79 10.76 -19.20
C VAL A 122 -1.86 9.33 -18.64
N SER A 123 -3.06 8.81 -18.42
CA SER A 123 -3.30 7.41 -18.04
C SER A 123 -2.75 6.42 -19.06
N SER A 124 -2.78 6.75 -20.36
CA SER A 124 -2.17 5.91 -21.41
C SER A 124 -0.63 5.95 -21.36
N SER A 125 -0.03 7.08 -21.02
CA SER A 125 1.42 7.19 -20.76
C SER A 125 1.85 6.45 -19.49
N ILE A 126 1.04 6.46 -18.43
CA ILE A 126 1.25 5.65 -17.22
C ILE A 126 1.18 4.15 -17.56
N LYS A 127 0.20 3.71 -18.35
CA LYS A 127 0.16 2.32 -18.85
C LYS A 127 1.40 1.94 -19.67
N THR A 128 1.92 2.88 -20.45
CA THR A 128 3.17 2.69 -21.23
C THR A 128 4.39 2.56 -20.30
N LEU A 129 4.46 3.34 -19.21
CA LEU A 129 5.49 3.20 -18.17
C LEU A 129 5.45 1.79 -17.55
N ILE A 130 4.27 1.34 -17.11
CA ILE A 130 4.09 -0.01 -16.52
C ILE A 130 4.45 -1.11 -17.54
N GLN A 131 4.13 -0.94 -18.83
CA GLN A 131 4.55 -1.87 -19.89
C GLN A 131 6.07 -1.92 -20.05
N TYR A 132 6.76 -0.78 -20.01
CA TYR A 132 8.23 -0.76 -20.06
C TYR A 132 8.84 -1.46 -18.85
N GLU A 133 8.31 -1.27 -17.64
CA GLU A 133 8.76 -1.99 -16.43
C GLU A 133 8.57 -3.51 -16.56
N LYS A 134 7.44 -3.97 -17.11
CA LYS A 134 7.21 -5.40 -17.39
C LYS A 134 8.23 -5.97 -18.38
N ILE A 135 8.54 -5.24 -19.46
CA ILE A 135 9.53 -5.69 -20.47
C ILE A 135 10.96 -5.72 -19.90
N LEU A 136 11.29 -4.83 -18.97
CA LEU A 136 12.63 -4.74 -18.36
C LEU A 136 12.86 -5.81 -17.27
N ASN A 137 11.78 -6.32 -16.67
CA ASN A 137 11.80 -7.39 -15.67
C ASN A 137 11.57 -8.79 -16.27
N ASP A 138 11.45 -8.90 -17.59
CA ASP A 138 11.26 -10.16 -18.32
C ASP A 138 12.62 -10.82 -18.59
N GLU A 139 12.94 -11.89 -17.86
CA GLU A 139 14.23 -12.61 -17.99
C GLU A 139 14.35 -13.39 -19.31
N ASP A 140 13.22 -13.76 -19.92
CA ASP A 140 13.13 -14.47 -21.20
C ASP A 140 13.06 -13.50 -22.42
N SER A 141 13.32 -12.20 -22.21
CA SER A 141 13.11 -11.18 -23.23
C SER A 141 13.96 -11.40 -24.49
N ILE A 142 13.29 -11.61 -25.61
CA ILE A 142 13.89 -11.75 -26.96
C ILE A 142 14.52 -10.45 -27.51
N LEU A 143 14.54 -9.36 -26.73
CA LEU A 143 15.01 -8.05 -27.15
C LEU A 143 16.54 -7.91 -27.02
N THR A 144 17.15 -7.16 -27.94
CA THR A 144 18.59 -6.89 -27.85
C THR A 144 18.91 -5.95 -26.69
N LYS A 145 20.14 -6.03 -26.15
CA LYS A 145 20.65 -5.08 -25.13
C LYS A 145 20.51 -3.61 -25.54
N LYS A 146 20.52 -3.30 -26.85
CA LYS A 146 20.32 -1.94 -27.38
C LYS A 146 18.86 -1.50 -27.31
N GLU A 147 17.92 -2.41 -27.52
CA GLU A 147 16.48 -2.15 -27.39
C GLU A 147 16.06 -2.03 -25.93
N LEU A 148 16.49 -2.95 -25.06
CA LEU A 148 16.32 -2.84 -23.62
C LEU A 148 16.89 -1.51 -23.08
N GLY A 149 18.11 -1.13 -23.50
CA GLY A 149 18.71 0.16 -23.14
C GLY A 149 17.97 1.40 -23.69
N ASN A 150 17.16 1.26 -24.75
CA ASN A 150 16.28 2.32 -25.24
C ASN A 150 14.95 2.36 -24.47
N ILE A 151 14.41 1.21 -24.09
CA ILE A 151 13.23 1.08 -23.24
C ILE A 151 13.52 1.67 -21.86
N GLU A 152 14.67 1.33 -21.24
CA GLU A 152 15.09 1.87 -19.94
C GLU A 152 15.20 3.41 -19.95
N LYS A 153 15.73 4.00 -21.01
CA LYS A 153 15.77 5.47 -21.16
C LYS A 153 14.37 6.09 -21.22
N LYS A 154 13.42 5.44 -21.88
CA LYS A 154 12.02 5.90 -21.94
C LYS A 154 11.32 5.70 -20.59
N ARG A 155 11.54 4.56 -19.92
CA ARG A 155 11.05 4.25 -18.56
C ARG A 155 11.50 5.31 -17.58
N LYS A 156 12.82 5.55 -17.45
CA LYS A 156 13.37 6.60 -16.55
C LYS A 156 12.80 7.98 -16.82
N LYS A 157 12.52 8.34 -18.08
CA LYS A 157 11.91 9.63 -18.41
C LYS A 157 10.45 9.69 -17.94
N LEU A 158 9.64 8.70 -18.31
CA LEU A 158 8.22 8.65 -17.94
C LEU A 158 8.02 8.54 -16.42
N ASP A 159 8.86 7.77 -15.74
CA ASP A 159 8.85 7.63 -14.28
C ASP A 159 9.17 8.94 -13.56
N LYS A 160 10.14 9.71 -14.07
CA LYS A 160 10.47 11.03 -13.52
C LYS A 160 9.35 12.06 -13.74
N GLU A 161 8.59 11.94 -14.83
CA GLU A 161 7.49 12.85 -15.18
C GLU A 161 6.13 12.43 -14.58
N LEU A 162 5.88 11.13 -14.34
CA LEU A 162 4.57 10.55 -14.03
C LEU A 162 4.57 9.57 -12.82
N GLY A 163 5.73 9.19 -12.28
CA GLY A 163 5.85 8.16 -11.24
C GLY A 163 5.06 8.48 -9.97
N GLY A 164 5.08 9.74 -9.52
CA GLY A 164 4.31 10.21 -8.36
C GLY A 164 2.79 10.25 -8.56
N ILE A 165 2.30 10.07 -9.79
CA ILE A 165 0.87 9.94 -10.12
C ILE A 165 0.51 8.57 -10.71
N ARG A 166 1.43 7.59 -10.68
CA ARG A 166 1.27 6.30 -11.37
C ARG A 166 0.09 5.46 -10.84
N GLU A 167 -0.20 5.56 -9.54
CA GLU A 167 -1.30 4.86 -8.86
C GLU A 167 -2.59 5.72 -8.81
N MET A 168 -2.63 6.89 -9.46
CA MET A 168 -3.86 7.68 -9.56
C MET A 168 -4.83 7.03 -10.57
N GLY A 169 -6.02 6.66 -10.10
CA GLY A 169 -7.09 6.17 -10.99
C GLY A 169 -7.84 7.28 -11.74
N ALA A 170 -7.83 8.50 -11.20
CA ALA A 170 -8.56 9.66 -11.70
C ALA A 170 -7.82 10.96 -11.36
N VAL A 171 -8.26 12.08 -11.92
CA VAL A 171 -7.84 13.43 -11.50
C VAL A 171 -8.07 13.65 -9.99
N PRO A 172 -7.29 14.53 -9.32
CA PRO A 172 -7.38 14.73 -7.89
C PRO A 172 -8.57 15.61 -7.52
N ASP A 173 -9.02 15.48 -6.28
CA ASP A 173 -10.15 16.22 -5.71
C ASP A 173 -9.69 17.59 -5.15
N ILE A 174 -8.38 17.75 -4.87
CA ILE A 174 -7.73 19.03 -4.50
C ILE A 174 -6.24 19.02 -4.88
N LEU A 175 -5.69 20.19 -5.24
CA LEU A 175 -4.24 20.39 -5.41
C LEU A 175 -3.63 21.09 -4.18
N PHE A 176 -2.42 20.68 -3.81
CA PHE A 176 -1.56 21.40 -2.88
C PHE A 176 -0.28 21.85 -3.61
N ILE A 177 -0.14 23.15 -3.86
CA ILE A 177 0.88 23.71 -4.75
C ILE A 177 1.88 24.58 -3.96
N ILE A 178 3.16 24.25 -4.10
CA ILE A 178 4.30 25.11 -3.74
C ILE A 178 4.70 25.91 -4.98
N ASP A 179 4.71 27.24 -4.88
CA ASP A 179 5.00 28.21 -5.96
C ASP A 179 3.98 28.16 -7.12
N THR A 180 2.87 28.89 -6.97
CA THR A 180 1.81 28.98 -7.99
C THR A 180 2.24 29.70 -9.27
N ASN A 181 3.31 30.49 -9.24
CA ASN A 181 3.88 31.15 -10.42
C ASN A 181 4.64 30.13 -11.28
N LYS A 182 5.43 29.25 -10.65
CA LYS A 182 6.08 28.10 -11.27
C LYS A 182 5.04 27.17 -11.87
N GLU A 183 4.03 26.79 -11.09
CA GLU A 183 3.01 25.79 -11.46
C GLU A 183 1.73 26.40 -12.07
N HIS A 184 1.83 27.58 -12.69
CA HIS A 184 0.68 28.31 -13.26
C HIS A 184 -0.13 27.52 -14.31
N ILE A 185 0.44 26.47 -14.92
CA ILE A 185 -0.29 25.56 -15.82
C ILE A 185 -1.22 24.66 -15.00
N ALA A 186 -0.74 24.11 -13.88
CA ALA A 186 -1.54 23.29 -12.96
C ALA A 186 -2.74 24.08 -12.42
N VAL A 187 -2.52 25.33 -11.99
CA VAL A 187 -3.58 26.25 -11.53
C VAL A 187 -4.65 26.47 -12.61
N LYS A 188 -4.23 26.75 -13.85
CA LYS A 188 -5.16 26.95 -14.98
C LYS A 188 -5.96 25.69 -15.35
N GLU A 189 -5.32 24.52 -15.31
CA GLU A 189 -5.98 23.24 -15.56
C GLU A 189 -6.98 22.89 -14.45
N ALA A 190 -6.59 23.07 -13.18
CA ALA A 190 -7.45 22.84 -12.02
C ALA A 190 -8.69 23.74 -12.07
N LYS A 191 -8.51 25.05 -12.28
CA LYS A 191 -9.61 26.01 -12.46
C LYS A 191 -10.56 25.62 -13.60
N LYS A 192 -10.03 25.13 -14.74
CA LYS A 192 -10.86 24.69 -15.88
C LYS A 192 -11.73 23.46 -15.54
N LEU A 193 -11.28 22.62 -14.61
CA LEU A 193 -12.00 21.42 -14.16
C LEU A 193 -12.81 21.62 -12.87
N GLY A 194 -12.73 22.80 -12.24
CA GLY A 194 -13.35 23.08 -10.95
C GLY A 194 -12.66 22.42 -9.76
N ILE A 195 -11.41 21.98 -9.92
CA ILE A 195 -10.61 21.38 -8.85
C ILE A 195 -10.06 22.51 -7.96
N PRO A 196 -10.35 22.53 -6.63
CA PRO A 196 -9.82 23.54 -5.73
C PRO A 196 -8.29 23.46 -5.60
N VAL A 197 -7.67 24.61 -5.38
CA VAL A 197 -6.22 24.74 -5.21
C VAL A 197 -5.93 25.35 -3.84
N VAL A 198 -5.18 24.60 -3.02
CA VAL A 198 -4.38 25.14 -1.92
C VAL A 198 -3.05 25.57 -2.51
N GLY A 199 -2.66 26.85 -2.34
CA GLY A 199 -1.47 27.39 -2.99
C GLY A 199 -0.66 28.29 -2.08
N VAL A 200 0.65 28.04 -1.98
CA VAL A 200 1.58 28.96 -1.32
C VAL A 200 1.86 30.14 -2.25
N LEU A 201 1.66 31.35 -1.73
CA LEU A 201 1.74 32.61 -2.46
C LEU A 201 2.78 33.54 -1.82
N ASP A 202 3.94 33.68 -2.45
CA ASP A 202 4.83 34.82 -2.18
C ASP A 202 4.21 36.09 -2.79
N THR A 203 4.76 37.23 -2.39
CA THR A 203 4.44 38.60 -2.81
C THR A 203 4.47 38.87 -4.31
N ASN A 204 4.98 37.96 -5.14
CA ASN A 204 4.93 38.01 -6.61
C ASN A 204 3.77 37.19 -7.22
N SER A 205 3.04 36.40 -6.44
CA SER A 205 1.96 35.53 -6.92
C SER A 205 0.65 36.27 -7.19
N ASP A 206 -0.25 35.63 -7.96
CA ASP A 206 -1.64 36.09 -8.14
C ASP A 206 -2.60 35.22 -7.30
N PRO A 207 -3.40 35.81 -6.39
CA PRO A 207 -4.29 35.05 -5.52
C PRO A 207 -5.65 34.67 -6.15
N ASP A 208 -6.05 35.26 -7.28
CA ASP A 208 -7.45 35.18 -7.77
C ASP A 208 -7.94 33.74 -8.05
N ASP A 209 -7.04 32.87 -8.50
CA ASP A 209 -7.37 31.52 -8.97
C ASP A 209 -7.12 30.43 -7.91
N ILE A 210 -6.93 30.82 -6.65
CA ILE A 210 -6.50 29.96 -5.55
C ILE A 210 -7.61 29.91 -4.49
N ALA A 211 -8.22 28.74 -4.31
CA ALA A 211 -9.34 28.54 -3.39
C ALA A 211 -8.93 28.70 -1.91
N TYR A 212 -7.72 28.24 -1.58
CA TYR A 212 -7.15 28.32 -0.23
C TYR A 212 -5.72 28.93 -0.31
N PRO A 213 -5.60 30.26 -0.38
CA PRO A 213 -4.32 30.94 -0.55
C PRO A 213 -3.54 31.00 0.76
N ILE A 214 -2.31 30.51 0.78
CA ILE A 214 -1.38 30.61 1.93
C ILE A 214 -0.35 31.69 1.61
N SER A 215 -0.50 32.90 2.16
CA SER A 215 0.49 33.96 1.94
C SER A 215 1.82 33.64 2.65
N GLY A 216 2.90 33.36 1.94
CA GLY A 216 4.16 32.94 2.54
C GLY A 216 5.29 32.69 1.54
N ASN A 217 6.52 32.69 2.04
CA ASN A 217 7.74 32.36 1.30
C ASN A 217 7.67 30.93 0.72
N ASP A 218 7.85 30.79 -0.59
CA ASP A 218 7.88 29.49 -1.31
C ASP A 218 9.29 29.10 -1.81
N ASP A 219 10.32 29.92 -1.55
CA ASP A 219 11.71 29.71 -1.95
C ASP A 219 12.58 29.08 -0.83
N SER A 220 12.25 29.37 0.42
CA SER A 220 12.94 28.82 1.61
C SER A 220 12.61 27.35 1.80
N ARG A 221 13.62 26.48 1.74
CA ARG A 221 13.48 25.05 2.00
C ARG A 221 12.79 24.76 3.34
N LYS A 222 13.12 25.52 4.40
CA LYS A 222 12.47 25.39 5.73
C LYS A 222 10.98 25.75 5.71
N SER A 223 10.59 26.76 4.94
CA SER A 223 9.18 27.13 4.78
C SER A 223 8.42 26.02 4.05
N ILE A 224 8.99 25.52 2.94
CA ILE A 224 8.42 24.43 2.14
C ILE A 224 8.24 23.17 3.00
N GLU A 225 9.28 22.79 3.75
CA GLU A 225 9.27 21.66 4.69
C GLU A 225 8.16 21.81 5.75
N LEU A 226 7.99 23.01 6.32
CA LEU A 226 6.90 23.29 7.25
C LEU A 226 5.51 23.12 6.60
N TYR A 227 5.26 23.70 5.41
CA TYR A 227 3.93 23.56 4.79
C TYR A 227 3.63 22.12 4.38
N CYS A 228 4.59 21.42 3.77
CA CYS A 228 4.40 20.04 3.32
C CYS A 228 4.19 19.09 4.50
N LYS A 229 4.92 19.28 5.60
CA LYS A 229 4.71 18.50 6.83
C LYS A 229 3.33 18.75 7.43
N LEU A 230 2.92 20.01 7.58
CA LEU A 230 1.59 20.35 8.10
C LEU A 230 0.48 19.81 7.20
N ALA A 231 0.67 19.84 5.87
CA ALA A 231 -0.26 19.25 4.91
C ALA A 231 -0.38 17.74 5.12
N ALA A 232 0.73 17.00 5.11
CA ALA A 232 0.74 15.55 5.31
C ALA A 232 0.22 15.14 6.70
N ASP A 233 0.52 15.88 7.77
CA ASP A 233 -0.02 15.62 9.11
C ASP A 233 -1.54 15.86 9.17
N SER A 234 -2.05 16.91 8.52
CA SER A 234 -3.50 17.19 8.42
C SER A 234 -4.24 16.14 7.59
N ILE A 235 -3.60 15.64 6.53
CA ILE A 235 -4.13 14.58 5.67
C ILE A 235 -4.18 13.25 6.42
N LEU A 236 -3.13 12.89 7.16
CA LEU A 236 -3.10 11.68 7.99
C LEU A 236 -4.21 11.72 9.06
N ALA A 237 -4.40 12.86 9.73
CA ALA A 237 -5.51 13.04 10.66
C ALA A 237 -6.90 12.94 9.97
N GLY A 238 -7.00 13.41 8.73
CA GLY A 238 -8.20 13.25 7.90
C GLY A 238 -8.49 11.79 7.56
N ILE A 239 -7.48 11.03 7.11
CA ILE A 239 -7.56 9.59 6.82
C ILE A 239 -7.91 8.80 8.10
N GLU A 240 -7.27 9.10 9.24
CA GLU A 240 -7.61 8.49 10.53
C GLU A 240 -9.06 8.80 10.94
N SER A 241 -9.53 10.03 10.70
CA SER A 241 -10.94 10.36 10.89
C SER A 241 -11.86 9.68 9.89
N SER A 242 -11.44 9.39 8.65
CA SER A 242 -12.21 8.59 7.70
C SER A 242 -12.33 7.15 8.22
N LEU A 243 -11.21 6.50 8.55
CA LEU A 243 -11.18 5.14 9.10
C LEU A 243 -11.98 5.01 10.40
N THR A 244 -11.88 5.99 11.30
CA THR A 244 -12.67 6.02 12.55
C THR A 244 -14.15 6.25 12.27
N ARG A 245 -14.49 7.15 11.34
CA ARG A 245 -15.87 7.37 10.91
C ARG A 245 -16.43 6.16 10.19
N SER A 246 -15.64 5.43 9.41
CA SER A 246 -16.04 4.19 8.76
C SER A 246 -16.23 3.06 9.77
N ARG A 247 -15.42 2.96 10.83
CA ARG A 247 -15.66 2.01 11.95
C ARG A 247 -16.92 2.33 12.75
N VAL A 248 -17.10 3.58 13.18
CA VAL A 248 -18.31 4.01 13.90
C VAL A 248 -19.53 3.95 12.98
N LYS A 249 -19.36 4.28 11.71
CA LYS A 249 -20.38 4.00 10.70
C LYS A 249 -20.59 2.50 10.52
N ASP A 250 -19.62 1.61 10.57
CA ASP A 250 -19.90 0.17 10.42
C ASP A 250 -20.75 -0.33 11.61
N ASP A 251 -20.54 0.22 12.81
CA ASP A 251 -21.42 0.02 13.98
C ASP A 251 -22.84 0.66 13.79
N GLU A 252 -22.97 1.82 13.13
CA GLU A 252 -24.26 2.51 12.85
C GLU A 252 -24.95 2.10 11.52
N LEU A 253 -24.22 1.60 10.53
CA LEU A 253 -24.62 1.14 9.18
C LEU A 253 -25.21 -0.28 9.23
N ILE A 254 -25.06 -0.96 10.37
CA ILE A 254 -25.97 -2.05 10.78
C ILE A 254 -27.43 -1.54 10.79
N GLN A 255 -27.69 -0.22 10.84
CA GLN A 255 -29.03 0.37 10.77
C GLN A 255 -29.42 1.18 9.50
N GLU A 256 -28.55 1.87 8.74
CA GLU A 256 -28.99 2.67 7.55
C GLU A 256 -27.93 2.95 6.43
N LYS A 257 -28.29 3.54 5.26
CA LYS A 257 -27.56 3.37 3.95
C LYS A 257 -27.55 4.61 3.00
N GLU A 258 -26.75 4.78 1.91
CA GLU A 258 -25.60 4.07 1.27
C GLU A 258 -24.79 5.01 0.29
N GLY A 259 -23.46 4.83 0.11
CA GLY A 259 -22.72 5.19 -1.15
C GLY A 259 -21.77 6.43 -1.14
N GLY A 260 -20.75 6.54 -2.04
CA GLY A 260 -20.18 5.61 -3.05
C GLY A 260 -19.27 6.30 -4.12
N ILE A 261 -18.50 5.55 -4.96
CA ILE A 261 -17.67 6.09 -6.09
C ILE A 261 -17.81 5.32 -7.44
N VAL A 262 -17.57 6.02 -8.56
CA VAL A 262 -18.17 5.91 -9.91
C VAL A 262 -18.06 4.61 -10.73
N GLN A 263 -16.97 3.82 -10.71
CA GLN A 263 -16.91 2.59 -11.55
C GLN A 263 -18.03 1.60 -11.21
N THR A 264 -18.54 1.66 -9.97
CA THR A 264 -19.71 0.92 -9.55
C THR A 264 -20.97 1.22 -10.38
N LYS A 265 -21.23 2.44 -10.89
CA LYS A 265 -22.57 2.80 -11.43
C LYS A 265 -23.16 1.83 -12.46
N LYS A 266 -22.36 1.30 -13.41
CA LYS A 266 -22.85 0.32 -14.40
C LYS A 266 -23.09 -1.09 -13.83
N LYS A 267 -22.30 -1.49 -12.83
CA LYS A 267 -22.38 -2.79 -12.16
C LYS A 267 -23.46 -2.77 -11.05
N ARG A 268 -23.51 -1.68 -10.30
CA ARG A 268 -24.52 -1.32 -9.31
C ARG A 268 -25.91 -1.16 -9.94
N MET A 269 -26.08 -0.45 -11.07
CA MET A 269 -27.36 -0.51 -11.80
C MET A 269 -27.80 -1.95 -12.08
N LYS A 270 -26.87 -2.83 -12.48
CA LYS A 270 -27.17 -4.23 -12.76
C LYS A 270 -27.51 -5.02 -11.49
N ASP A 271 -26.76 -4.86 -10.41
CA ASP A 271 -26.97 -5.55 -9.14
C ASP A 271 -28.20 -4.99 -8.37
N GLU A 272 -28.55 -3.73 -8.58
CA GLU A 272 -29.74 -3.03 -8.07
C GLU A 272 -30.98 -3.49 -8.84
N THR A 273 -30.92 -3.52 -10.18
CA THR A 273 -31.95 -4.19 -11.03
C THR A 273 -32.10 -5.68 -10.69
N GLU A 274 -31.02 -6.38 -10.32
CA GLU A 274 -31.11 -7.79 -9.89
C GLU A 274 -31.74 -7.95 -8.50
N ARG A 275 -31.50 -7.02 -7.56
CA ARG A 275 -32.19 -7.00 -6.25
C ARG A 275 -33.66 -6.66 -6.39
N GLU A 276 -33.98 -5.64 -7.19
CA GLU A 276 -35.36 -5.26 -7.54
C GLU A 276 -36.08 -6.45 -8.18
N LYS A 277 -35.48 -7.11 -9.17
CA LYS A 277 -36.05 -8.31 -9.79
C LYS A 277 -36.17 -9.48 -8.83
N ALA A 278 -35.19 -9.74 -7.96
CA ALA A 278 -35.29 -10.82 -6.98
C ALA A 278 -36.41 -10.56 -5.96
N LEU A 279 -36.69 -9.28 -5.64
CA LEU A 279 -37.79 -8.88 -4.77
C LEU A 279 -39.15 -8.92 -5.49
N GLU A 280 -39.20 -8.53 -6.77
CA GLU A 280 -40.37 -8.62 -7.64
C GLU A 280 -40.75 -10.10 -7.93
N GLU A 281 -39.78 -10.95 -8.28
CA GLU A 281 -39.94 -12.41 -8.45
C GLU A 281 -40.38 -13.13 -7.15
N CYS A 282 -40.26 -12.47 -5.99
CA CYS A 282 -40.60 -13.02 -4.67
C CYS A 282 -41.78 -12.29 -3.99
N ASP A 283 -42.60 -11.53 -4.72
CA ASP A 283 -43.77 -10.81 -4.22
C ASP A 283 -43.47 -9.87 -3.02
N GLY A 284 -42.26 -9.29 -2.96
CA GLY A 284 -41.82 -8.45 -1.85
C GLY A 284 -41.29 -9.19 -0.61
N ASP A 285 -41.25 -10.53 -0.62
CA ASP A 285 -40.71 -11.33 0.48
C ASP A 285 -39.18 -11.23 0.52
N ILE A 286 -38.66 -10.41 1.44
CA ILE A 286 -37.23 -10.13 1.63
C ILE A 286 -36.43 -11.42 1.87
N LYS A 287 -36.97 -12.40 2.60
CA LYS A 287 -36.23 -13.65 2.89
C LYS A 287 -36.07 -14.48 1.62
N LYS A 288 -37.16 -14.68 0.87
CA LYS A 288 -37.11 -15.37 -0.42
C LYS A 288 -36.21 -14.65 -1.42
N ALA A 289 -36.24 -13.31 -1.45
CA ALA A 289 -35.38 -12.51 -2.32
C ALA A 289 -33.88 -12.70 -1.98
N VAL A 290 -33.52 -12.80 -0.70
CA VAL A 290 -32.14 -13.11 -0.27
C VAL A 290 -31.72 -14.52 -0.71
N ASP A 291 -32.56 -15.54 -0.50
CA ASP A 291 -32.25 -16.92 -0.92
C ASP A 291 -32.23 -17.08 -2.45
N ARG A 292 -33.03 -16.30 -3.18
CA ARG A 292 -32.99 -16.17 -4.63
C ARG A 292 -31.66 -15.56 -5.09
N LEU A 293 -31.21 -14.48 -4.46
CA LEU A 293 -29.92 -13.84 -4.74
C LEU A 293 -28.72 -14.75 -4.41
N ARG A 294 -28.78 -15.52 -3.30
CA ARG A 294 -27.80 -16.59 -2.99
C ARG A 294 -27.70 -17.58 -4.16
N THR A 295 -28.84 -18.12 -4.61
CA THR A 295 -28.92 -19.06 -5.73
C THR A 295 -28.34 -18.50 -7.04
N ILE A 296 -28.61 -17.23 -7.34
CA ILE A 296 -28.01 -16.52 -8.50
C ILE A 296 -26.50 -16.36 -8.31
N GLY A 297 -26.05 -16.13 -7.07
CA GLY A 297 -24.64 -16.03 -6.69
C GLY A 297 -23.85 -17.32 -6.96
N PHE A 298 -24.39 -18.48 -6.57
CA PHE A 298 -23.82 -19.80 -6.92
C PHE A 298 -23.63 -19.93 -8.44
N ALA A 299 -24.70 -19.74 -9.23
CA ALA A 299 -24.62 -19.83 -10.69
C ALA A 299 -23.68 -18.77 -11.33
N LYS A 300 -23.41 -17.66 -10.65
CA LYS A 300 -22.42 -16.64 -11.04
C LYS A 300 -21.00 -17.00 -10.63
N ALA A 301 -20.80 -17.81 -9.61
CA ALA A 301 -19.49 -18.33 -9.21
C ALA A 301 -19.08 -19.50 -10.10
N ASP A 302 -20.01 -20.44 -10.38
CA ASP A 302 -19.79 -21.56 -11.30
C ASP A 302 -19.33 -21.07 -12.68
N LYS A 303 -19.98 -20.05 -13.24
CA LYS A 303 -19.56 -19.42 -14.53
C LYS A 303 -18.19 -18.72 -14.49
N LYS A 304 -17.53 -18.67 -13.33
CA LYS A 304 -16.17 -18.13 -13.15
C LYS A 304 -15.19 -19.19 -12.61
N SER A 305 -15.61 -20.43 -12.36
CA SER A 305 -14.74 -21.48 -11.79
C SER A 305 -13.49 -21.73 -12.64
N ASP A 306 -13.65 -21.71 -13.96
CA ASP A 306 -12.59 -21.97 -14.95
C ASP A 306 -11.60 -20.81 -15.10
N ARG A 307 -11.82 -19.68 -14.40
CA ARG A 307 -10.91 -18.53 -14.46
C ARG A 307 -9.68 -18.76 -13.59
N VAL A 308 -8.57 -18.17 -14.03
CA VAL A 308 -7.30 -18.18 -13.29
C VAL A 308 -7.33 -17.06 -12.25
N ALA A 309 -7.29 -17.43 -10.98
CA ALA A 309 -7.12 -16.50 -9.86
C ALA A 309 -5.65 -16.56 -9.41
N SER A 310 -4.79 -15.76 -10.05
CA SER A 310 -3.35 -15.74 -9.79
C SER A 310 -2.92 -14.71 -8.74
N ASP A 311 -3.68 -13.63 -8.54
CA ASP A 311 -3.40 -12.66 -7.48
C ASP A 311 -4.17 -13.02 -6.19
N GLY A 312 -4.09 -12.21 -5.14
CA GLY A 312 -4.76 -12.44 -3.85
C GLY A 312 -3.94 -12.04 -2.64
N LEU A 313 -4.36 -12.52 -1.47
CA LEU A 313 -3.76 -12.19 -0.18
C LEU A 313 -3.63 -13.41 0.73
N ILE A 314 -2.64 -13.32 1.62
CA ILE A 314 -2.44 -14.17 2.78
C ILE A 314 -2.69 -13.34 4.04
N ALA A 315 -3.61 -13.83 4.88
CA ALA A 315 -3.80 -13.35 6.24
C ALA A 315 -3.23 -14.34 7.25
N MET A 316 -2.82 -13.83 8.41
CA MET A 316 -2.30 -14.60 9.53
C MET A 316 -3.11 -14.31 10.78
N CYS A 317 -3.41 -15.35 11.55
CA CYS A 317 -3.92 -15.21 12.91
C CYS A 317 -3.10 -16.09 13.85
N LEU A 318 -2.72 -15.55 15.01
CA LEU A 318 -1.83 -16.19 15.98
C LEU A 318 -2.54 -16.32 17.33
N ALA A 319 -2.52 -17.53 17.87
CA ALA A 319 -2.77 -17.79 19.29
C ALA A 319 -1.44 -18.14 19.98
N LYS A 320 -1.48 -18.34 21.32
CA LYS A 320 -0.26 -18.59 22.10
C LYS A 320 0.55 -19.80 21.61
N ASN A 321 -0.13 -20.92 21.35
CA ASN A 321 0.50 -22.21 21.05
C ASN A 321 0.06 -22.83 19.71
N TYR A 322 -0.70 -22.09 18.90
CA TYR A 322 -1.04 -22.45 17.52
C TYR A 322 -1.22 -21.18 16.67
N GLY A 323 -1.15 -21.30 15.35
CA GLY A 323 -1.34 -20.19 14.42
C GLY A 323 -1.79 -20.70 13.05
N VAL A 324 -2.41 -19.81 12.28
CA VAL A 324 -2.96 -20.13 10.96
C VAL A 324 -2.56 -19.06 9.94
N LEU A 325 -2.17 -19.50 8.74
CA LEU A 325 -2.10 -18.69 7.52
C LEU A 325 -3.22 -19.13 6.58
N VAL A 326 -3.98 -18.18 6.05
CA VAL A 326 -5.06 -18.43 5.08
C VAL A 326 -4.77 -17.67 3.79
N LYS A 327 -4.75 -18.38 2.66
CA LYS A 327 -4.55 -17.83 1.31
C LYS A 327 -5.88 -17.81 0.57
N VAL A 328 -6.27 -16.63 0.11
CA VAL A 328 -7.41 -16.45 -0.80
C VAL A 328 -6.90 -15.77 -2.06
N ASN A 329 -7.16 -16.39 -3.20
CA ASN A 329 -6.83 -15.86 -4.52
C ASN A 329 -7.98 -15.05 -5.13
N CYS A 330 -7.63 -14.11 -6.02
CA CYS A 330 -8.52 -13.36 -6.90
C CYS A 330 -7.92 -13.22 -8.31
N GLU A 331 -8.69 -12.72 -9.29
CA GLU A 331 -8.18 -12.56 -10.67
C GLU A 331 -7.19 -11.39 -10.78
N THR A 332 -7.41 -10.28 -10.06
CA THR A 332 -6.59 -9.06 -10.17
C THR A 332 -6.08 -8.48 -8.85
N ASP A 333 -4.99 -7.71 -8.96
CA ASP A 333 -4.43 -6.87 -7.89
C ASP A 333 -5.40 -5.78 -7.41
N PHE A 334 -6.30 -5.30 -8.27
CA PHE A 334 -7.38 -4.38 -7.90
C PHE A 334 -8.37 -4.97 -6.89
N VAL A 335 -8.68 -6.27 -7.00
CA VAL A 335 -9.50 -6.97 -6.00
C VAL A 335 -8.67 -7.31 -4.76
N ALA A 336 -7.40 -7.69 -4.90
CA ALA A 336 -6.51 -7.91 -3.76
C ALA A 336 -6.43 -6.65 -2.85
N ARG A 337 -6.37 -5.46 -3.45
CA ARG A 337 -6.38 -4.16 -2.74
C ARG A 337 -7.77 -3.66 -2.31
N ASN A 338 -8.85 -4.41 -2.54
CA ASN A 338 -10.20 -3.96 -2.20
C ASN A 338 -10.51 -4.20 -0.71
N GLU A 339 -11.01 -3.18 -0.01
CA GLU A 339 -11.34 -3.27 1.43
C GLU A 339 -12.24 -4.47 1.79
N LYS A 340 -13.25 -4.78 0.95
CA LYS A 340 -14.14 -5.93 1.20
C LYS A 340 -13.43 -7.27 1.03
N PHE A 341 -12.43 -7.34 0.15
CA PHE A 341 -11.59 -8.52 0.01
C PHE A 341 -10.63 -8.63 1.19
N ILE A 342 -9.94 -7.54 1.55
CA ILE A 342 -9.03 -7.49 2.71
C ILE A 342 -9.77 -7.90 4.00
N ALA A 343 -10.96 -7.36 4.25
CA ALA A 343 -11.80 -7.71 5.38
C ALA A 343 -12.22 -9.19 5.34
N LEU A 344 -12.66 -9.70 4.18
CA LEU A 344 -13.00 -11.12 4.00
C LEU A 344 -11.82 -12.02 4.34
N VAL A 345 -10.63 -11.79 3.78
CA VAL A 345 -9.43 -12.63 4.04
C VAL A 345 -8.99 -12.55 5.50
N SER A 346 -9.08 -11.37 6.13
CA SER A 346 -8.79 -11.18 7.56
C SER A 346 -9.78 -11.94 8.47
N ASN A 347 -11.07 -11.86 8.17
CA ASN A 347 -12.12 -12.58 8.89
C ASN A 347 -11.94 -14.10 8.74
N LEU A 348 -11.58 -14.59 7.56
CA LEU A 348 -11.32 -16.02 7.33
C LEU A 348 -10.14 -16.56 8.13
N ALA A 349 -9.03 -15.81 8.26
CA ALA A 349 -7.94 -16.18 9.15
C ALA A 349 -8.34 -16.16 10.63
N SER A 350 -9.22 -15.22 11.02
CA SER A 350 -9.75 -15.12 12.38
C SER A 350 -10.66 -16.32 12.72
N ILE A 351 -11.60 -16.67 11.84
CA ILE A 351 -12.46 -17.86 11.96
C ILE A 351 -11.62 -19.13 12.02
N ALA A 352 -10.63 -19.28 11.12
CA ALA A 352 -9.75 -20.45 11.11
C ALA A 352 -8.98 -20.63 12.42
N CYS A 353 -8.61 -19.55 13.10
CA CYS A 353 -7.94 -19.60 14.40
C CYS A 353 -8.90 -19.82 15.58
N GLN A 354 -10.13 -19.28 15.51
CA GLN A 354 -11.17 -19.48 16.53
C GLN A 354 -11.67 -20.94 16.53
N GLU A 355 -12.03 -21.46 15.36
CA GLU A 355 -12.53 -22.83 15.16
C GLU A 355 -11.39 -23.87 15.03
N ARG A 356 -10.12 -23.43 15.05
CA ARG A 356 -8.91 -24.25 14.87
C ARG A 356 -8.93 -25.13 13.61
N CYS A 357 -9.38 -24.58 12.49
CA CYS A 357 -9.38 -25.28 11.22
C CYS A 357 -7.95 -25.67 10.82
N THR A 358 -7.73 -26.96 10.64
CA THR A 358 -6.47 -27.57 10.20
C THR A 358 -6.48 -27.92 8.71
N SER A 359 -7.66 -28.00 8.11
CA SER A 359 -7.87 -28.27 6.69
C SER A 359 -8.69 -27.19 5.99
N LEU A 360 -8.58 -27.14 4.66
CA LEU A 360 -9.41 -26.25 3.83
C LEU A 360 -10.90 -26.59 3.93
N ASP A 361 -11.25 -27.87 4.06
CA ASP A 361 -12.65 -28.29 4.08
C ASP A 361 -13.30 -28.04 5.46
N GLU A 362 -12.54 -28.12 6.56
CA GLU A 362 -12.98 -27.56 7.85
C GLU A 362 -13.27 -26.07 7.73
N LEU A 363 -12.33 -25.28 7.17
CA LEU A 363 -12.54 -23.83 7.04
C LEU A 363 -13.72 -23.51 6.13
N LYS A 364 -13.88 -24.15 4.97
CA LYS A 364 -15.01 -23.93 4.05
C LYS A 364 -16.38 -24.17 4.70
N ASN A 365 -16.47 -25.16 5.58
CA ASN A 365 -17.70 -25.51 6.30
C ASN A 365 -17.89 -24.73 7.62
N ALA A 366 -16.87 -24.00 8.09
CA ALA A 366 -16.95 -23.17 9.28
C ALA A 366 -18.00 -22.06 9.10
N LYS A 367 -18.63 -21.65 10.21
CA LYS A 367 -19.69 -20.64 10.20
C LYS A 367 -19.11 -19.25 9.89
N TYR A 368 -19.75 -18.52 8.99
CA TYR A 368 -19.45 -17.13 8.68
C TYR A 368 -20.67 -16.25 9.00
N GLU A 369 -20.67 -15.65 10.19
CA GLU A 369 -21.65 -14.65 10.66
C GLU A 369 -23.12 -15.02 10.31
N ASP A 370 -23.85 -14.11 9.67
CA ASP A 370 -25.22 -14.31 9.15
C ASP A 370 -25.26 -14.82 7.70
N VAL A 371 -24.10 -14.95 7.04
CA VAL A 371 -24.01 -15.39 5.65
C VAL A 371 -24.31 -16.88 5.54
N GLY A 372 -23.85 -17.67 6.52
CA GLY A 372 -23.96 -19.13 6.56
C GLY A 372 -22.60 -19.75 6.83
N THR A 373 -21.96 -20.25 5.78
CA THR A 373 -20.62 -20.84 5.78
C THR A 373 -19.57 -19.93 5.13
N VAL A 374 -18.30 -20.21 5.38
CA VAL A 374 -17.16 -19.60 4.67
C VAL A 374 -17.24 -19.80 3.16
N GLN A 375 -17.61 -20.99 2.69
CA GLN A 375 -17.76 -21.25 1.25
C GLN A 375 -18.84 -20.34 0.63
N GLU A 376 -19.95 -20.13 1.32
CA GLU A 376 -20.99 -19.17 0.91
C GLU A 376 -20.49 -17.72 0.95
N ALA A 377 -19.65 -17.35 1.91
CA ALA A 377 -19.00 -16.04 1.96
C ALA A 377 -18.05 -15.80 0.77
N ILE A 378 -17.26 -16.81 0.35
CA ILE A 378 -16.41 -16.76 -0.85
C ILE A 378 -17.26 -16.61 -2.15
N ILE A 379 -18.38 -17.32 -2.24
CA ILE A 379 -19.31 -17.28 -3.39
C ILE A 379 -20.07 -15.94 -3.46
N SER A 380 -20.50 -15.43 -2.30
CA SER A 380 -21.06 -14.08 -2.14
C SER A 380 -20.05 -13.02 -2.56
N GLY A 381 -18.81 -13.11 -2.06
CA GLY A 381 -17.68 -12.26 -2.46
C GLY A 381 -17.42 -12.29 -3.97
N THR A 382 -17.41 -13.47 -4.58
CA THR A 382 -17.27 -13.69 -6.04
C THR A 382 -18.38 -13.01 -6.86
N SER A 383 -19.55 -12.82 -6.26
CA SER A 383 -20.68 -12.11 -6.87
C SER A 383 -20.55 -10.60 -6.70
N VAL A 384 -20.24 -10.13 -5.48
CA VAL A 384 -20.10 -8.71 -5.14
C VAL A 384 -18.86 -8.07 -5.81
N LEU A 385 -17.70 -8.69 -5.65
CA LEU A 385 -16.44 -8.23 -6.24
C LEU A 385 -16.38 -8.55 -7.74
N GLY A 386 -17.11 -9.58 -8.20
CA GLY A 386 -17.35 -9.86 -9.62
C GLY A 386 -16.17 -10.53 -10.35
N GLU A 387 -15.12 -10.87 -9.64
CA GLU A 387 -14.03 -11.76 -10.03
C GLU A 387 -14.18 -13.10 -9.30
N LYS A 388 -13.57 -14.17 -9.81
CA LYS A 388 -13.41 -15.43 -9.09
C LYS A 388 -12.61 -15.16 -7.81
N LEU A 389 -13.18 -15.52 -6.66
CA LEU A 389 -12.43 -15.64 -5.41
C LEU A 389 -12.26 -17.12 -5.08
N GLU A 390 -11.10 -17.50 -4.58
CA GLU A 390 -10.78 -18.90 -4.32
C GLU A 390 -10.01 -19.04 -3.00
N LEU A 391 -10.63 -19.67 -2.00
CA LEU A 391 -9.96 -20.09 -0.78
C LEU A 391 -9.06 -21.30 -1.13
N SER A 392 -7.80 -21.01 -1.45
CA SER A 392 -6.90 -21.92 -2.16
C SER A 392 -5.89 -22.61 -1.25
N ASN A 393 -5.59 -22.06 -0.07
CA ASN A 393 -4.76 -22.75 0.91
C ASN A 393 -4.97 -22.30 2.36
N LEU A 394 -4.62 -23.20 3.27
CA LEU A 394 -4.56 -22.99 4.70
C LEU A 394 -3.33 -23.73 5.24
N CYS A 395 -2.53 -23.06 6.06
CA CYS A 395 -1.47 -23.69 6.84
C CYS A 395 -1.75 -23.48 8.32
N TYR A 396 -2.01 -24.57 9.04
CA TYR A 396 -2.10 -24.60 10.50
C TYR A 396 -0.77 -25.11 11.08
N LEU A 397 -0.32 -24.50 12.18
CA LEU A 397 0.84 -24.97 12.94
C LEU A 397 0.56 -24.86 14.43
N GLU A 398 0.86 -25.91 15.20
CA GLU A 398 0.72 -25.94 16.65
C GLU A 398 1.96 -26.49 17.36
N THR A 399 2.07 -26.18 18.65
CA THR A 399 3.03 -26.78 19.57
C THR A 399 2.37 -27.09 20.91
N LYS A 400 2.81 -28.18 21.54
CA LYS A 400 2.38 -28.57 22.89
C LYS A 400 3.16 -27.82 23.96
N ASP A 401 4.47 -27.71 23.76
CA ASP A 401 5.43 -27.19 24.74
C ASP A 401 6.20 -26.01 24.12
N GLY A 402 5.60 -24.82 24.11
CA GLY A 402 6.23 -23.63 23.55
C GLY A 402 5.26 -22.54 23.07
N ILE A 403 5.69 -21.81 22.05
CA ILE A 403 4.91 -20.74 21.39
C ILE A 403 4.89 -20.93 19.88
N ILE A 404 3.86 -20.38 19.23
CA ILE A 404 3.90 -20.06 17.79
C ILE A 404 4.16 -18.57 17.61
N ALA A 405 5.06 -18.23 16.70
CA ALA A 405 5.25 -16.89 16.18
C ALA A 405 5.08 -16.90 14.66
N GLY A 406 4.93 -15.73 14.06
CA GLY A 406 4.81 -15.64 12.61
C GLY A 406 5.06 -14.23 12.08
N TYR A 407 5.16 -14.15 10.75
CA TYR A 407 5.37 -12.92 10.02
C TYR A 407 4.73 -13.02 8.63
N VAL A 408 4.00 -11.97 8.24
CA VAL A 408 3.51 -11.76 6.88
C VAL A 408 4.22 -10.55 6.31
N HIS A 409 4.75 -10.67 5.09
CA HIS A 409 5.32 -9.52 4.39
C HIS A 409 4.27 -8.90 3.48
N GLY A 410 3.75 -7.76 3.91
CA GLY A 410 2.81 -6.97 3.12
C GLY A 410 2.52 -5.59 3.72
N ASP A 411 1.97 -4.75 2.87
CA ASP A 411 1.59 -3.36 3.07
C ASP A 411 0.07 -3.17 3.27
N MET A 412 -0.73 -4.23 3.07
CA MET A 412 -2.20 -4.17 3.08
C MET A 412 -2.77 -4.55 4.44
N HIS A 413 -2.72 -3.63 5.41
CA HIS A 413 -3.27 -3.82 6.76
C HIS A 413 -2.72 -5.05 7.53
N GLY A 414 -1.48 -5.45 7.24
CA GLY A 414 -0.85 -6.65 7.83
C GLY A 414 -1.12 -7.97 7.09
N LEU A 415 -1.90 -7.92 6.01
CA LEU A 415 -1.97 -8.99 5.00
C LEU A 415 -0.90 -8.76 3.94
N GLY A 416 -0.52 -9.82 3.21
CA GLY A 416 0.54 -9.76 2.22
C GLY A 416 0.54 -10.93 1.25
N LYS A 417 1.58 -11.02 0.41
CA LYS A 417 1.71 -12.09 -0.61
C LYS A 417 2.53 -13.30 -0.16
N ILE A 418 3.11 -13.24 1.04
CA ILE A 418 3.93 -14.31 1.62
C ILE A 418 3.91 -14.21 3.14
N GLY A 419 3.79 -15.35 3.81
CA GLY A 419 3.81 -15.41 5.28
C GLY A 419 4.36 -16.72 5.79
N ALA A 420 4.95 -16.69 6.98
CA ALA A 420 5.49 -17.87 7.65
C ALA A 420 5.03 -17.95 9.11
N LEU A 421 4.86 -19.18 9.59
CA LEU A 421 4.68 -19.56 11.00
C LEU A 421 5.90 -20.35 11.45
N VAL A 422 6.31 -20.19 12.70
CA VAL A 422 7.37 -20.98 13.34
C VAL A 422 6.94 -21.48 14.70
N ALA A 423 7.25 -22.74 15.01
CA ALA A 423 6.99 -23.37 16.29
C ALA A 423 8.27 -23.41 17.13
N LEU A 424 8.31 -22.66 18.23
CA LEU A 424 9.46 -22.62 19.14
C LEU A 424 9.16 -23.32 20.46
N GLN A 425 9.95 -24.34 20.79
CA GLN A 425 10.03 -24.90 22.15
C GLN A 425 11.00 -24.03 22.96
N SER A 426 10.52 -23.40 24.04
CA SER A 426 11.33 -22.52 24.87
C SER A 426 10.71 -22.30 26.26
N SER A 427 11.54 -21.93 27.23
CA SER A 427 11.08 -21.44 28.54
C SER A 427 10.87 -19.93 28.52
N GLY A 428 9.63 -19.49 28.71
CA GLY A 428 9.24 -18.08 28.71
C GLY A 428 8.69 -17.60 27.37
N ASP A 429 8.43 -16.30 27.27
CA ASP A 429 7.98 -15.66 26.02
C ASP A 429 9.18 -15.31 25.13
N LYS A 430 9.16 -15.79 23.88
CA LYS A 430 10.19 -15.62 22.86
C LYS A 430 9.60 -15.14 21.53
N GLN A 431 8.42 -14.50 21.54
CA GLN A 431 7.70 -14.06 20.33
C GLN A 431 8.58 -13.27 19.34
N GLU A 432 9.41 -12.34 19.83
CA GLU A 432 10.29 -11.56 18.95
C GLU A 432 11.37 -12.42 18.26
N ILE A 433 11.94 -13.42 18.94
CA ILE A 433 12.89 -14.37 18.31
C ILE A 433 12.18 -15.17 17.22
N GLY A 434 10.99 -15.69 17.51
CA GLY A 434 10.19 -16.43 16.53
C GLY A 434 9.79 -15.58 15.34
N LYS A 435 9.41 -14.32 15.55
CA LYS A 435 9.13 -13.35 14.48
C LYS A 435 10.35 -13.12 13.60
N GLN A 436 11.55 -13.03 14.17
CA GLN A 436 12.79 -12.86 13.39
C GLN A 436 13.13 -14.09 12.54
N ILE A 437 12.89 -15.30 13.05
CA ILE A 437 13.04 -16.54 12.27
C ILE A 437 11.95 -16.59 11.17
N ALA A 438 10.70 -16.21 11.46
CA ALA A 438 9.64 -16.14 10.45
C ALA A 438 9.94 -15.11 9.34
N MET A 439 10.50 -13.94 9.69
CA MET A 439 11.01 -12.96 8.70
C MET A 439 12.10 -13.55 7.81
N HIS A 440 13.01 -14.34 8.39
CA HIS A 440 14.06 -15.02 7.63
C HIS A 440 13.48 -16.10 6.69
N VAL A 441 12.56 -16.94 7.18
CA VAL A 441 11.86 -17.96 6.36
C VAL A 441 11.12 -17.32 5.18
N VAL A 442 10.46 -16.18 5.40
CA VAL A 442 9.80 -15.41 4.33
C VAL A 442 10.80 -14.86 3.30
N ALA A 443 11.97 -14.38 3.74
CA ALA A 443 12.99 -13.81 2.86
C ALA A 443 13.74 -14.89 2.05
N MET A 444 14.19 -15.97 2.71
CA MET A 444 15.08 -16.98 2.12
C MET A 444 14.36 -18.22 1.57
N LYS A 445 13.08 -18.42 1.92
CA LYS A 445 12.19 -19.46 1.38
C LYS A 445 12.77 -20.90 1.39
N PRO A 446 13.38 -21.37 2.50
CA PRO A 446 14.01 -22.71 2.60
C PRO A 446 13.08 -23.84 2.15
N GLU A 447 13.64 -24.89 1.52
CA GLU A 447 12.94 -26.14 1.19
C GLU A 447 12.76 -27.07 2.38
N ALA A 448 13.71 -27.06 3.32
CA ALA A 448 13.73 -27.98 4.46
C ALA A 448 14.20 -27.29 5.76
N LEU A 449 13.83 -27.87 6.91
CA LEU A 449 14.31 -27.40 8.21
C LEU A 449 15.78 -27.80 8.41
N SER A 450 16.08 -29.09 8.29
CA SER A 450 17.42 -29.68 8.34
C SER A 450 17.79 -30.38 7.02
N ILE A 451 19.04 -30.83 6.89
CA ILE A 451 19.50 -31.61 5.73
C ILE A 451 18.77 -32.95 5.62
N ASP A 452 18.40 -33.56 6.75
CA ASP A 452 17.69 -34.84 6.81
C ASP A 452 16.23 -34.72 6.32
N ASP A 453 15.64 -33.52 6.38
CA ASP A 453 14.29 -33.24 5.90
C ASP A 453 14.24 -32.97 4.38
N LEU A 454 15.38 -32.93 3.69
CA LEU A 454 15.42 -32.78 2.23
C LEU A 454 14.95 -34.06 1.51
N ASP A 455 14.29 -33.85 0.37
CA ASP A 455 14.01 -34.89 -0.61
C ASP A 455 15.31 -35.54 -1.09
N GLN A 456 15.49 -36.81 -0.71
CA GLN A 456 16.70 -37.56 -0.96
C GLN A 456 16.91 -37.85 -2.46
N GLU A 457 15.86 -37.90 -3.29
CA GLU A 457 16.03 -38.05 -4.74
C GLU A 457 16.60 -36.76 -5.35
N LYS A 458 16.04 -35.59 -4.99
CA LYS A 458 16.60 -34.29 -5.39
C LYS A 458 18.05 -34.13 -4.93
N LEU A 459 18.34 -34.47 -3.68
CA LEU A 459 19.68 -34.34 -3.10
C LEU A 459 20.72 -35.20 -3.85
N ASN A 460 20.37 -36.44 -4.16
CA ASN A 460 21.23 -37.35 -4.94
C ASN A 460 21.40 -36.87 -6.39
N ASN A 461 20.36 -36.31 -7.01
CA ASN A 461 20.43 -35.73 -8.35
C ASN A 461 21.36 -34.50 -8.39
N GLU A 462 21.19 -33.54 -7.47
CA GLU A 462 22.03 -32.34 -7.38
C GLU A 462 23.49 -32.71 -7.13
N ARG A 463 23.75 -33.64 -6.21
CA ARG A 463 25.09 -34.18 -5.96
C ARG A 463 25.69 -34.79 -7.23
N SER A 464 24.92 -35.59 -7.98
CA SER A 464 25.38 -36.23 -9.21
C SER A 464 25.74 -35.22 -10.30
N ILE A 465 24.93 -34.17 -10.46
CA ILE A 465 25.20 -33.05 -11.38
C ILE A 465 26.50 -32.32 -10.99
N ILE A 466 26.68 -32.02 -9.70
CA ILE A 466 27.91 -31.39 -9.19
C ILE A 466 29.13 -32.29 -9.42
N GLU A 467 29.04 -33.59 -9.16
CA GLU A 467 30.12 -34.56 -9.40
C GLU A 467 30.48 -34.67 -10.89
N GLU A 468 29.51 -34.67 -11.80
CA GLU A 468 29.76 -34.67 -13.25
C GLU A 468 30.42 -33.36 -13.72
N GLN A 469 29.94 -32.21 -13.27
CA GLN A 469 30.58 -30.92 -13.54
C GLN A 469 32.03 -30.90 -13.04
N VAL A 470 32.31 -31.43 -11.85
CA VAL A 470 33.68 -31.45 -11.29
C VAL A 470 34.59 -32.43 -12.02
N LYS A 471 34.09 -33.59 -12.48
CA LYS A 471 34.84 -34.54 -13.33
C LYS A 471 35.35 -33.86 -14.60
N SER A 472 34.55 -32.99 -15.23
CA SER A 472 34.96 -32.23 -16.43
C SER A 472 36.19 -31.33 -16.24
N LEU A 473 36.53 -30.98 -14.99
CA LEU A 473 37.64 -30.09 -14.65
C LEU A 473 39.01 -30.80 -14.57
N ASN A 474 39.05 -32.12 -14.77
CA ASN A 474 40.27 -32.96 -14.74
C ASN A 474 41.18 -32.69 -13.52
N LYS A 475 40.59 -32.58 -12.33
CA LYS A 475 41.32 -32.39 -11.06
C LYS A 475 41.66 -33.74 -10.40
N PRO A 476 42.74 -33.80 -9.59
CA PRO A 476 43.00 -34.96 -8.74
C PRO A 476 41.80 -35.28 -7.84
N GLU A 477 41.55 -36.57 -7.59
CA GLU A 477 40.34 -37.06 -6.90
C GLU A 477 40.11 -36.40 -5.53
N GLU A 478 41.16 -36.20 -4.73
CA GLU A 478 41.07 -35.53 -3.43
C GLU A 478 40.67 -34.04 -3.55
N VAL A 479 41.08 -33.37 -4.63
CA VAL A 479 40.72 -31.98 -4.93
C VAL A 479 39.29 -31.92 -5.47
N ALA A 480 38.92 -32.86 -6.36
CA ALA A 480 37.57 -32.99 -6.88
C ALA A 480 36.55 -33.18 -5.75
N LYS A 481 36.82 -34.10 -4.81
CA LYS A 481 35.96 -34.34 -3.64
C LYS A 481 35.75 -33.07 -2.81
N LYS A 482 36.81 -32.33 -2.50
CA LYS A 482 36.72 -31.05 -1.76
C LYS A 482 35.89 -29.98 -2.49
N ILE A 483 35.91 -29.96 -3.83
CA ILE A 483 35.07 -29.05 -4.63
C ILE A 483 33.60 -29.48 -4.58
N VAL A 484 33.32 -30.79 -4.67
CA VAL A 484 31.95 -31.34 -4.54
C VAL A 484 31.38 -31.01 -3.16
N ASP A 485 32.10 -31.37 -2.10
CA ASP A 485 31.65 -31.16 -0.72
C ASP A 485 31.44 -29.66 -0.42
N GLY A 486 32.30 -28.77 -0.93
CA GLY A 486 32.14 -27.31 -0.80
C GLY A 486 30.97 -26.73 -1.60
N ARG A 487 30.63 -27.30 -2.77
CA ARG A 487 29.44 -26.92 -3.55
C ARG A 487 28.16 -27.42 -2.89
N MET A 488 28.16 -28.65 -2.36
CA MET A 488 27.04 -29.18 -1.57
C MET A 488 26.79 -28.33 -0.32
N ALA A 489 27.84 -27.90 0.38
CA ALA A 489 27.71 -26.99 1.52
C ALA A 489 27.02 -25.67 1.14
N LYS A 490 27.36 -25.08 -0.02
CA LYS A 490 26.69 -23.87 -0.54
C LYS A 490 25.24 -24.14 -0.93
N TYR A 491 24.94 -25.29 -1.52
CA TYR A 491 23.56 -25.70 -1.81
C TYR A 491 22.72 -25.78 -0.52
N TYR A 492 23.26 -26.37 0.55
CA TYR A 492 22.59 -26.38 1.86
C TYR A 492 22.39 -24.98 2.43
N GLU A 493 23.39 -24.07 2.33
CA GLU A 493 23.23 -22.65 2.71
C GLU A 493 22.13 -21.93 1.92
N GLU A 494 21.70 -22.45 0.77
CA GLU A 494 20.62 -21.90 -0.05
C GLU A 494 19.25 -22.53 0.28
N VAL A 495 19.15 -23.86 0.49
CA VAL A 495 17.86 -24.57 0.60
C VAL A 495 17.48 -25.06 2.00
N VAL A 496 18.40 -25.13 2.98
CA VAL A 496 18.12 -25.65 4.33
C VAL A 496 18.12 -24.53 5.37
N LEU A 497 17.01 -24.37 6.10
CA LEU A 497 16.82 -23.28 7.06
C LEU A 497 17.92 -23.20 8.12
N LEU A 498 18.30 -24.32 8.74
CA LEU A 498 19.34 -24.31 9.78
C LEU A 498 20.74 -23.97 9.23
N GLU A 499 20.98 -24.20 7.94
CA GLU A 499 22.26 -23.94 7.28
C GLU A 499 22.34 -22.52 6.67
N GLN A 500 21.21 -21.87 6.43
CA GLN A 500 21.10 -20.51 5.91
C GLN A 500 21.75 -19.47 6.85
N LYS A 501 22.44 -18.49 6.26
CA LYS A 501 23.02 -17.33 6.96
C LYS A 501 21.93 -16.36 7.39
N PHE A 502 21.97 -15.89 8.63
CA PHE A 502 20.88 -15.08 9.17
C PHE A 502 20.79 -13.71 8.49
N ILE A 503 19.61 -13.33 8.00
CA ILE A 503 19.39 -12.09 7.25
C ILE A 503 19.66 -10.80 8.05
N LYS A 504 19.75 -10.88 9.38
CA LYS A 504 20.12 -9.74 10.25
C LYS A 504 21.60 -9.73 10.66
N ASP A 505 22.31 -10.84 10.51
CA ASP A 505 23.75 -10.97 10.78
C ASP A 505 24.34 -12.09 9.91
N ASP A 506 25.00 -11.70 8.82
CA ASP A 506 25.53 -12.60 7.80
C ASP A 506 26.75 -13.44 8.27
N LYS A 507 27.22 -13.19 9.49
CA LYS A 507 28.35 -13.89 10.12
C LYS A 507 27.96 -15.19 10.82
N MET A 508 26.67 -15.43 11.05
CA MET A 508 26.16 -16.62 11.72
C MET A 508 25.04 -17.30 10.93
N LYS A 509 24.87 -18.60 11.15
CA LYS A 509 23.75 -19.38 10.64
C LYS A 509 22.52 -19.20 11.52
N ILE A 510 21.35 -19.57 10.99
CA ILE A 510 20.12 -19.68 11.76
C ILE A 510 20.24 -20.69 12.90
N ALA A 511 20.98 -21.80 12.72
CA ALA A 511 21.28 -22.73 13.81
C ALA A 511 21.96 -22.02 15.00
N ASP A 512 23.02 -21.25 14.74
CA ASP A 512 23.76 -20.49 15.77
C ASP A 512 22.86 -19.45 16.47
N PHE A 513 21.99 -18.76 15.71
CA PHE A 513 21.04 -17.80 16.26
C PHE A 513 19.96 -18.45 17.15
N ILE A 514 19.49 -19.64 16.77
CA ILE A 514 18.53 -20.44 17.55
C ILE A 514 19.17 -20.91 18.87
N GLU A 515 20.38 -21.48 18.81
CA GLU A 515 21.11 -21.97 19.98
C GLU A 515 21.44 -20.84 20.95
N SER A 516 22.04 -19.74 20.46
CA SER A 516 22.36 -18.56 21.29
C SER A 516 21.13 -17.87 21.89
N SER A 517 19.96 -18.00 21.24
CA SER A 517 18.69 -17.50 21.77
C SER A 517 18.05 -18.38 22.86
N ALA A 518 18.64 -19.56 23.14
CA ALA A 518 18.10 -20.59 24.04
C ALA A 518 16.65 -21.01 23.69
N VAL A 519 16.40 -21.25 22.40
CA VAL A 519 15.15 -21.79 21.88
C VAL A 519 15.43 -23.00 21.00
N LYS A 520 14.43 -23.86 20.79
CA LYS A 520 14.49 -24.92 19.79
C LYS A 520 13.38 -24.73 18.77
N LEU A 521 13.75 -24.57 17.50
CA LEU A 521 12.81 -24.57 16.40
C LEU A 521 12.33 -26.01 16.16
N ALA A 522 11.03 -26.25 16.34
CA ALA A 522 10.43 -27.57 16.16
C ALA A 522 9.93 -27.79 14.73
N ASN A 523 9.36 -26.75 14.10
CA ASN A 523 8.86 -26.78 12.73
C ASN A 523 8.60 -25.36 12.22
N TYR A 524 8.42 -25.20 10.91
CA TYR A 524 7.89 -23.99 10.28
C TYR A 524 6.84 -24.33 9.22
N LYS A 525 6.08 -23.30 8.81
CA LYS A 525 5.23 -23.32 7.61
C LYS A 525 5.45 -22.04 6.82
N LEU A 526 5.55 -22.15 5.51
CA LEU A 526 5.66 -21.04 4.57
C LEU A 526 4.52 -21.13 3.55
N LEU A 527 3.71 -20.08 3.50
CA LEU A 527 2.62 -19.92 2.53
C LEU A 527 2.97 -18.77 1.59
N THR A 528 2.90 -19.01 0.29
CA THR A 528 3.21 -18.00 -0.75
C THR A 528 2.02 -17.84 -1.68
N LEU A 529 1.83 -16.63 -2.23
CA LEU A 529 0.86 -16.40 -3.29
C LEU A 529 1.33 -17.11 -4.58
N ASP A 530 2.61 -16.93 -4.91
CA ASP A 530 3.28 -17.54 -6.06
C ASP A 530 4.18 -18.71 -5.61
N GLY A 531 4.02 -19.88 -6.22
CA GLY A 531 4.85 -21.08 -5.98
C GLY A 531 4.23 -22.13 -5.05
N ALA A 532 5.06 -23.11 -4.66
CA ALA A 532 4.67 -24.22 -3.79
C ALA A 532 4.82 -23.84 -2.31
N ASN A 533 3.81 -24.18 -1.51
CA ASN A 533 3.82 -24.03 -0.06
C ASN A 533 4.72 -25.10 0.59
N LYS A 534 5.30 -24.79 1.75
CA LYS A 534 6.29 -25.63 2.44
C LYS A 534 5.96 -25.77 3.91
#